data_AF-A0P4B9-F1
#
_entry.id   AF-A0P4B9-F1
#
_cell.length_a   1.000
_cell.length_b   1.000
_cell.length_c   1.000
_cell.angle_alpha   90.00
_cell.angle_beta   90.00
_cell.angle_gamma   90.00
#
_symmetry.space_group_name_H-M   'P 1'
#
loop_
_entity.id
_entity.type
_entity.pdbx_description
1 polymer ?
#
loop_
_entity_poly.entity_id
_entity_poly.type
_entity_poly.pdbx_seq_one_letter_code
_entity_poly.pdbx_strand_id
1 'polypeptide(L)'
;MKPFFLNGRSTLLHGVLLALSLGLFAVATGVQTALAHNVTAGDAGYIQEIWGVHIIPFMYLGAKHMVTGYDHILFLLGVVFFLYRMQHVAIYVSLFALGHSTTMLAGVYFGWNVNPFIIDALIGLSVVYKALDNLGAYQRWFGFQPDTKAATLIFGLIHGIGLATKILDYEIAQEGLIPNLLAFNVGVEIGQLLALGAILIVMGYWRRTHSFWRHAYTANVVMMSMGFVLMGYQITGYFVTT
;
A
#
# COMPACT_ATOMS: atom_id res chain seq x y z
N MET A 1 -21.79 21.77 -29.09
CA MET A 1 -22.28 20.83 -28.05
C MET A 1 -22.05 21.45 -26.68
N LYS A 2 -23.11 21.70 -25.90
CA LYS A 2 -23.02 22.24 -24.53
C LYS A 2 -22.57 21.14 -23.56
N PRO A 3 -21.81 21.44 -22.47
CA PRO A 3 -21.31 20.41 -21.57
C PRO A 3 -22.40 19.97 -20.58
N PHE A 4 -22.64 18.66 -20.52
CA PHE A 4 -23.57 17.96 -19.60
C PHE A 4 -23.05 17.90 -18.14
N PHE A 5 -22.26 18.87 -17.70
CA PHE A 5 -21.43 18.75 -16.48
C PHE A 5 -22.04 19.34 -15.18
N LEU A 6 -23.27 19.85 -15.19
CA LEU A 6 -23.78 20.61 -14.04
C LEU A 6 -24.63 19.82 -13.03
N ASN A 7 -25.14 18.62 -13.36
CA ASN A 7 -26.11 17.92 -12.49
C ASN A 7 -25.54 16.80 -11.58
N GLY A 8 -24.22 16.55 -11.60
CA GLY A 8 -23.59 15.47 -10.82
C GLY A 8 -22.76 15.91 -9.61
N ARG A 9 -22.57 17.22 -9.39
CA ARG A 9 -21.67 17.76 -8.34
C ARG A 9 -22.16 17.46 -6.92
N SER A 10 -23.48 17.52 -6.69
CA SER A 10 -24.06 17.35 -5.36
C SER A 10 -23.88 15.93 -4.84
N THR A 11 -24.27 14.91 -5.59
CA THR A 11 -24.17 13.50 -5.14
C THR A 11 -22.73 13.03 -4.95
N LEU A 12 -21.79 13.51 -5.79
CA LEU A 12 -20.36 13.29 -5.63
C LEU A 12 -19.80 13.92 -4.34
N LEU A 13 -20.18 15.16 -4.04
CA LEU A 13 -19.79 15.83 -2.80
C LEU A 13 -20.33 15.09 -1.57
N HIS A 14 -21.60 14.64 -1.60
CA HIS A 14 -22.18 13.88 -0.49
C HIS A 14 -21.50 12.52 -0.30
N GLY A 15 -21.15 11.81 -1.38
CA GLY A 15 -20.41 10.54 -1.29
C GLY A 15 -18.99 10.70 -0.75
N VAL A 16 -18.28 11.75 -1.17
CA VAL A 16 -16.94 12.08 -0.65
C VAL A 16 -17.01 12.50 0.81
N LEU A 17 -17.98 13.33 1.19
CA LEU A 17 -18.19 13.74 2.58
C LEU A 17 -18.59 12.55 3.46
N LEU A 18 -19.38 11.61 2.94
CA LEU A 18 -19.74 10.38 3.66
C LEU A 18 -18.51 9.46 3.85
N ALA A 19 -17.69 9.27 2.82
CA ALA A 19 -16.47 8.47 2.92
C ALA A 19 -15.44 9.11 3.86
N LEU A 20 -15.27 10.44 3.81
CA LEU A 20 -14.43 11.21 4.72
C LEU A 20 -14.94 11.14 6.16
N SER A 21 -16.26 11.27 6.37
CA SER A 21 -16.85 11.20 7.71
C SER A 21 -16.81 9.78 8.28
N LEU A 22 -17.01 8.74 7.46
CA LEU A 22 -16.81 7.35 7.88
C LEU A 22 -15.33 7.05 8.17
N GLY A 23 -14.40 7.58 7.37
CA GLY A 23 -12.96 7.47 7.62
C GLY A 23 -12.53 8.19 8.90
N LEU A 24 -12.98 9.43 9.10
CA LEU A 24 -12.76 10.21 10.32
C LEU A 24 -13.41 9.56 11.55
N PHE A 25 -14.60 8.99 11.39
CA PHE A 25 -15.29 8.27 12.46
C PHE A 25 -14.53 6.99 12.84
N ALA A 26 -14.08 6.20 11.85
CA ALA A 26 -13.25 5.03 12.09
C ALA A 26 -11.92 5.37 12.79
N VAL A 27 -11.28 6.48 12.41
CA VAL A 27 -10.09 7.01 13.11
C VAL A 27 -10.42 7.42 14.54
N ALA A 28 -11.52 8.14 14.76
CA ALA A 28 -11.94 8.61 16.07
C ALA A 28 -12.35 7.47 17.02
N THR A 29 -12.89 6.37 16.51
CA THR A 29 -13.29 5.21 17.31
C THR A 29 -12.18 4.15 17.45
N GLY A 30 -11.14 4.20 16.60
CA GLY A 30 -10.00 3.26 16.59
C GLY A 30 -8.79 3.69 17.42
N VAL A 31 -8.91 4.75 18.22
CA VAL A 31 -7.80 5.39 18.99
C VAL A 31 -7.17 4.44 20.02
N GLN A 32 -7.83 3.35 20.42
CA GLN A 32 -7.30 2.49 21.49
C GLN A 32 -6.17 1.55 21.05
N THR A 33 -5.93 1.36 19.76
CA THR A 33 -4.83 0.49 19.30
C THR A 33 -4.26 1.02 17.99
N ALA A 34 -3.37 2.02 18.07
CA ALA A 34 -2.49 2.42 16.97
C ALA A 34 -1.56 1.26 16.58
N LEU A 35 -2.10 0.24 15.90
CA LEU A 35 -1.30 -0.84 15.34
C LEU A 35 -0.89 -0.40 13.94
N ALA A 36 0.40 -0.07 13.79
CA ALA A 36 1.08 -0.18 12.51
C ALA A 36 0.64 -1.48 11.83
N HIS A 37 0.45 -1.49 10.50
CA HIS A 37 0.03 -2.73 9.81
C HIS A 37 1.15 -3.76 9.96
N ASN A 38 1.01 -4.62 10.96
CA ASN A 38 2.03 -5.56 11.38
C ASN A 38 1.59 -6.98 11.05
N VAL A 39 2.53 -7.91 11.09
CA VAL A 39 2.22 -9.34 11.05
C VAL A 39 1.29 -9.66 12.24
N THR A 40 0.31 -10.55 12.06
CA THR A 40 -0.70 -10.79 13.10
C THR A 40 -0.02 -11.34 14.37
N ALA A 41 -0.55 -11.02 15.57
CA ALA A 41 0.10 -11.38 16.84
C ALA A 41 0.42 -12.89 16.96
N GLY A 42 -0.44 -13.77 16.43
CA GLY A 42 -0.18 -15.21 16.40
C GLY A 42 0.94 -15.64 15.45
N ASP A 43 1.10 -14.94 14.32
CA ASP A 43 2.20 -15.19 13.40
C ASP A 43 3.54 -14.65 13.96
N ALA A 44 3.52 -13.56 14.72
CA ALA A 44 4.72 -13.00 15.37
C ALA A 44 5.29 -13.96 16.43
N GLY A 45 4.43 -14.57 17.26
CA GLY A 45 4.84 -15.61 18.21
C GLY A 45 5.41 -16.85 17.50
N TYR A 46 4.80 -17.27 16.39
CA TYR A 46 5.33 -18.35 15.55
C TYR A 46 6.75 -18.03 15.04
N ILE A 47 7.00 -16.81 14.56
CA ILE A 47 8.32 -16.39 14.07
C ILE A 47 9.39 -16.43 15.19
N GLN A 48 9.02 -16.03 16.41
CA GLN A 48 9.95 -15.97 17.56
C GLN A 48 10.38 -17.36 18.06
N GLU A 49 9.53 -18.37 17.89
CA GLU A 49 9.79 -19.73 18.36
C GLU A 49 10.55 -20.60 17.33
N ILE A 50 10.78 -20.08 16.13
CA ILE A 50 11.37 -20.83 15.02
C ILE A 50 12.87 -20.65 14.91
N TRP A 51 13.57 -21.77 14.79
CA TRP A 51 15.01 -21.85 14.56
C TRP A 51 15.29 -22.58 13.24
N GLY A 52 16.26 -22.08 12.47
CA GLY A 52 16.71 -22.68 11.22
C GLY A 52 15.88 -22.29 10.00
N VAL A 53 15.99 -23.08 8.92
CA VAL A 53 15.42 -22.75 7.60
C VAL A 53 14.01 -23.32 7.46
N HIS A 54 13.02 -22.44 7.27
CA HIS A 54 11.60 -22.74 7.13
C HIS A 54 11.00 -22.02 5.92
N ILE A 55 11.24 -22.58 4.74
CA ILE A 55 10.86 -21.95 3.46
C ILE A 55 9.34 -21.79 3.29
N ILE A 56 8.58 -22.87 3.49
CA ILE A 56 7.11 -22.85 3.24
C ILE A 56 6.39 -21.89 4.20
N PRO A 57 6.64 -21.92 5.52
CA PRO A 57 5.95 -21.02 6.44
C PRO A 57 6.25 -19.55 6.18
N PHE A 58 7.51 -19.18 5.92
CA PHE A 58 7.87 -17.79 5.61
C PHE A 58 7.26 -17.34 4.28
N MET A 59 7.23 -18.21 3.26
CA MET A 59 6.57 -17.91 2.00
C MET A 59 5.06 -17.69 2.17
N TYR A 60 4.39 -18.52 2.96
CA TYR A 60 2.98 -18.31 3.30
C TYR A 60 2.80 -16.98 4.04
N LEU A 61 3.68 -16.69 5.00
CA LEU A 61 3.60 -15.47 5.78
C LEU A 61 3.78 -14.21 4.93
N GLY A 62 4.72 -14.23 3.98
CA GLY A 62 4.90 -13.15 3.02
C GLY A 62 3.67 -12.95 2.14
N ALA A 63 3.07 -14.04 1.64
CA ALA A 63 1.84 -13.97 0.86
C ALA A 63 0.67 -13.41 1.68
N LYS A 64 0.52 -13.86 2.93
CA LYS A 64 -0.50 -13.37 3.86
C LYS A 64 -0.30 -11.89 4.17
N HIS A 65 0.93 -11.45 4.47
CA HIS A 65 1.26 -10.04 4.69
C HIS A 65 0.82 -9.18 3.50
N MET A 66 1.20 -9.57 2.28
CA MET A 66 0.85 -8.83 1.07
C MET A 66 -0.68 -8.74 0.83
N VAL A 67 -1.41 -9.83 1.07
CA VAL A 67 -2.87 -9.86 0.82
C VAL A 67 -3.68 -9.21 1.95
N THR A 68 -3.16 -9.18 3.18
CA THR A 68 -3.83 -8.52 4.32
C THR A 68 -3.43 -7.06 4.50
N GLY A 69 -2.36 -6.62 3.81
CA GLY A 69 -1.89 -5.23 3.78
C GLY A 69 -2.83 -4.31 3.02
N TYR A 70 -3.63 -3.54 3.76
CA TYR A 70 -4.53 -2.55 3.17
C TYR A 70 -3.77 -1.48 2.37
N ASP A 71 -2.59 -1.10 2.82
CA ASP A 71 -1.66 -0.21 2.14
C ASP A 71 -1.24 -0.74 0.75
N HIS A 72 -0.83 -2.00 0.69
CA HIS A 72 -0.42 -2.68 -0.53
C HIS A 72 -1.59 -2.83 -1.52
N ILE A 73 -2.78 -3.20 -1.03
CA ILE A 73 -3.98 -3.31 -1.86
C ILE A 73 -4.39 -1.93 -2.41
N LEU A 74 -4.39 -0.89 -1.58
CA LEU A 74 -4.72 0.47 -2.02
C LEU A 74 -3.73 0.97 -3.07
N PHE A 75 -2.44 0.69 -2.89
CA PHE A 75 -1.42 1.03 -3.87
C PHE A 75 -1.65 0.28 -5.20
N LEU A 76 -1.85 -1.03 -5.17
CA LEU A 76 -2.15 -1.84 -6.37
C LEU A 76 -3.42 -1.36 -7.08
N LEU A 77 -4.47 -1.04 -6.32
CA LEU A 77 -5.70 -0.47 -6.86
C LEU A 77 -5.41 0.84 -7.61
N GLY A 78 -4.62 1.72 -6.99
CA GLY A 78 -4.15 2.96 -7.61
C GLY A 78 -3.36 2.74 -8.91
N VAL A 79 -2.43 1.77 -8.92
CA VAL A 79 -1.67 1.41 -10.14
C VAL A 79 -2.58 0.89 -11.25
N VAL A 80 -3.56 0.05 -10.92
CA VAL A 80 -4.45 -0.56 -11.92
C VAL A 80 -5.47 0.44 -12.49
N PHE A 81 -5.92 1.44 -11.72
CA PHE A 81 -7.00 2.37 -12.14
C PHE A 81 -6.78 2.98 -13.53
N PHE A 82 -5.56 3.46 -13.82
CA PHE A 82 -5.24 4.17 -15.05
C PHE A 82 -4.43 3.36 -16.08
N LEU A 83 -3.82 2.25 -15.66
CA LEU A 83 -3.05 1.42 -16.58
C LEU A 83 -3.99 0.46 -17.33
N TYR A 84 -4.24 0.78 -18.61
CA TYR A 84 -5.01 -0.08 -19.52
C TYR A 84 -4.17 -1.17 -20.18
N ARG A 85 -2.85 -0.97 -20.28
CA ARG A 85 -1.94 -1.95 -20.88
C ARG A 85 -1.29 -2.79 -19.79
N MET A 86 -1.47 -4.11 -19.88
CA MET A 86 -0.89 -5.08 -18.95
C MET A 86 0.63 -4.97 -18.86
N GLN A 87 1.31 -4.60 -19.95
CA GLN A 87 2.76 -4.35 -19.95
C GLN A 87 3.17 -3.25 -18.99
N HIS A 88 2.40 -2.16 -18.90
CA HIS A 88 2.70 -1.09 -17.95
C HIS A 88 2.44 -1.56 -16.53
N VAL A 89 1.34 -2.25 -16.27
CA VAL A 89 1.06 -2.81 -14.93
C VAL A 89 2.22 -3.69 -14.47
N ALA A 90 2.69 -4.60 -15.33
CA ALA A 90 3.83 -5.47 -15.03
C ALA A 90 5.10 -4.67 -14.69
N ILE A 91 5.45 -3.65 -15.49
CA ILE A 91 6.63 -2.80 -15.22
C ILE A 91 6.55 -2.14 -13.84
N TYR A 92 5.40 -1.59 -13.47
CA TYR A 92 5.25 -0.87 -12.20
C TYR A 92 5.30 -1.83 -11.02
N VAL A 93 4.63 -2.97 -11.13
CA VAL A 93 4.66 -4.03 -10.12
C VAL A 93 6.08 -4.57 -9.94
N SER A 94 6.82 -4.78 -11.03
CA SER A 94 8.23 -5.19 -10.96
C SER A 94 9.13 -4.13 -10.35
N LEU A 95 8.96 -2.85 -10.68
CA LEU A 95 9.75 -1.76 -10.09
C LEU A 95 9.50 -1.63 -8.58
N PHE A 96 8.24 -1.73 -8.17
CA PHE A 96 7.87 -1.73 -6.76
C PHE A 96 8.49 -2.94 -6.04
N ALA A 97 8.31 -4.14 -6.58
CA ALA A 97 8.87 -5.37 -6.02
C ALA A 97 10.40 -5.28 -5.91
N LEU A 98 11.08 -4.75 -6.93
CA LEU A 98 12.53 -4.57 -6.92
C LEU A 98 12.98 -3.63 -5.78
N GLY A 99 12.34 -2.47 -5.64
CA GLY A 99 12.65 -1.52 -4.57
C GLY A 99 12.36 -2.10 -3.18
N HIS A 100 11.20 -2.72 -3.02
CA HIS A 100 10.75 -3.35 -1.79
C HIS A 100 11.71 -4.45 -1.34
N SER A 101 11.99 -5.43 -2.21
CA SER A 101 12.89 -6.55 -1.93
C SER A 101 14.30 -6.07 -1.54
N THR A 102 14.83 -5.08 -2.27
CA THR A 102 16.19 -4.57 -2.05
C THR A 102 16.32 -3.96 -0.66
N THR A 103 15.39 -3.10 -0.27
CA THR A 103 15.45 -2.39 1.02
C THR A 103 14.99 -3.24 2.18
N MET A 104 14.11 -4.21 1.96
CA MET A 104 13.74 -5.19 2.99
C MET A 104 14.96 -6.03 3.37
N LEU A 105 15.64 -6.64 2.39
CA LEU A 105 16.81 -7.47 2.65
C LEU A 105 17.97 -6.64 3.22
N ALA A 106 18.26 -5.48 2.64
CA ALA A 106 19.31 -4.60 3.15
C ALA A 106 18.98 -4.08 4.55
N GLY A 107 17.73 -3.66 4.79
CA GLY A 107 17.30 -3.12 6.07
C GLY A 107 17.43 -4.14 7.19
N VAL A 108 17.03 -5.39 6.96
CA VAL A 108 17.21 -6.45 7.97
C VAL A 108 18.69 -6.80 8.13
N TYR A 109 19.45 -6.95 7.04
CA TYR A 109 20.86 -7.34 7.09
C TYR A 109 21.74 -6.30 7.80
N PHE A 110 21.49 -5.01 7.56
CA PHE A 110 22.24 -3.91 8.16
C PHE A 110 21.62 -3.36 9.45
N GLY A 111 20.46 -3.88 9.88
CA GLY A 111 19.80 -3.44 11.11
C GLY A 111 19.26 -2.01 11.06
N TRP A 112 18.66 -1.60 9.94
CA TRP A 112 18.03 -0.28 9.81
C TRP A 112 16.77 -0.20 10.68
N ASN A 113 16.92 0.18 11.94
CA ASN A 113 15.81 0.41 12.85
C ASN A 113 15.29 1.85 12.73
N VAL A 114 14.38 2.07 11.77
CA VAL A 114 13.72 3.37 11.55
C VAL A 114 12.35 3.35 12.21
N ASN A 115 11.89 4.45 12.80
CA ASN A 115 10.59 4.50 13.48
C ASN A 115 9.42 4.01 12.59
N PRO A 116 8.68 2.96 12.99
CA PRO A 116 7.59 2.38 12.19
C PRO A 116 6.48 3.37 11.84
N PHE A 117 6.13 4.28 12.75
CA PHE A 117 5.07 5.27 12.51
C PHE A 117 5.46 6.25 11.40
N ILE A 118 6.72 6.67 11.35
CA ILE A 118 7.20 7.58 10.30
C ILE A 118 7.15 6.89 8.94
N ILE A 119 7.60 5.63 8.87
CA ILE A 119 7.59 4.89 7.60
C ILE A 119 6.16 4.58 7.15
N ASP A 120 5.28 4.10 8.04
CA ASP A 120 3.88 3.83 7.69
C ASP A 120 3.14 5.12 7.29
N ALA A 121 3.51 6.29 7.85
CA ALA A 121 2.99 7.58 7.40
C ALA A 121 3.42 7.93 5.95
N LEU A 122 4.70 7.69 5.61
CA LEU A 122 5.20 7.87 4.26
C LEU A 122 4.57 6.89 3.26
N ILE A 123 4.29 5.66 3.69
CA ILE A 123 3.52 4.67 2.93
C ILE A 123 2.11 5.22 2.65
N GLY A 124 1.40 5.75 3.65
CA GLY A 124 0.10 6.41 3.45
C GLY A 124 0.18 7.58 2.46
N LEU A 125 1.25 8.38 2.52
CA LEU A 125 1.49 9.48 1.58
C LEU A 125 1.74 8.99 0.15
N SER A 126 2.34 7.82 -0.04
CA SER A 126 2.50 7.23 -1.38
C SER A 126 1.16 6.90 -2.05
N VAL A 127 0.16 6.48 -1.27
CA VAL A 127 -1.21 6.25 -1.74
C VAL A 127 -1.87 7.56 -2.16
N VAL A 128 -1.69 8.63 -1.36
CA VAL A 128 -2.14 9.99 -1.70
C VAL A 128 -1.50 10.44 -3.02
N TYR A 129 -0.19 10.30 -3.14
CA TYR A 129 0.53 10.64 -4.37
C TYR A 129 -0.06 9.90 -5.57
N LYS A 130 -0.29 8.59 -5.45
CA LYS A 130 -0.78 7.79 -6.56
C LYS A 130 -2.20 8.16 -6.96
N ALA A 131 -3.04 8.54 -5.99
CA ALA A 131 -4.38 9.05 -6.27
C ALA A 131 -4.34 10.40 -7.02
N LEU A 132 -3.46 11.31 -6.60
CA LEU A 132 -3.27 12.61 -7.27
C LEU A 132 -2.72 12.45 -8.69
N ASP A 133 -1.78 11.54 -8.88
CA ASP A 133 -1.24 11.15 -10.18
C ASP A 133 -2.36 10.66 -11.11
N ASN A 134 -3.19 9.72 -10.64
CA ASN A 134 -4.33 9.21 -11.38
C ASN A 134 -5.36 10.31 -11.73
N LEU A 135 -5.50 11.34 -10.90
CA LEU A 135 -6.40 12.46 -11.15
C LEU A 135 -5.80 13.52 -12.10
N GLY A 136 -4.54 13.36 -12.53
CA GLY A 136 -3.82 14.32 -13.35
C GLY A 136 -3.52 15.63 -12.61
N ALA A 137 -3.50 15.60 -11.28
CA ALA A 137 -3.37 16.78 -10.44
C ALA A 137 -2.02 17.48 -10.66
N TYR A 138 -0.92 16.73 -10.76
CA TYR A 138 0.42 17.30 -10.90
C TYR A 138 0.57 18.14 -12.17
N GLN A 139 0.17 17.59 -13.33
CA GLN A 139 0.20 18.34 -14.58
C GLN A 139 -0.69 19.59 -14.52
N ARG A 140 -1.83 19.54 -13.82
CA ARG A 140 -2.77 20.67 -13.74
C ARG A 140 -2.34 21.75 -12.75
N TRP A 141 -1.71 21.39 -11.64
CA TRP A 141 -1.29 22.32 -10.60
C TRP A 141 0.08 22.92 -10.88
N PHE A 142 1.00 22.13 -11.42
CA PHE A 142 2.41 22.52 -11.57
C PHE A 142 2.89 22.58 -13.03
N GLY A 143 2.04 22.19 -14.00
CA GLY A 143 2.44 22.13 -15.41
C GLY A 143 3.45 21.01 -15.74
N PHE A 144 3.73 20.13 -14.78
CA PHE A 144 4.73 19.08 -14.87
C PHE A 144 4.20 17.77 -14.29
N GLN A 145 4.52 16.66 -14.96
CA GLN A 145 4.17 15.32 -14.53
C GLN A 145 5.44 14.59 -14.06
N PRO A 146 5.56 14.25 -12.77
CA PRO A 146 6.72 13.51 -12.27
C PRO A 146 6.85 12.13 -12.93
N ASP A 147 8.07 11.59 -12.97
CA ASP A 147 8.31 10.23 -13.47
C ASP A 147 7.67 9.20 -12.54
N THR A 148 6.57 8.63 -13.02
CA THR A 148 5.76 7.66 -12.29
C THR A 148 6.48 6.33 -12.05
N LYS A 149 7.46 5.96 -12.90
CA LYS A 149 8.28 4.76 -12.71
C LYS A 149 9.27 4.97 -11.57
N ALA A 150 9.94 6.12 -11.56
CA ALA A 150 10.85 6.51 -10.49
C ALA A 150 10.10 6.60 -9.15
N ALA A 151 8.92 7.24 -9.13
CA ALA A 151 8.07 7.31 -7.95
C ALA A 151 7.69 5.91 -7.43
N THR A 152 7.30 5.00 -8.32
CA THR A 152 6.94 3.61 -7.96
C THR A 152 8.11 2.84 -7.35
N LEU A 153 9.32 3.01 -7.90
CA LEU A 153 10.53 2.43 -7.32
C LEU A 153 10.79 3.00 -5.92
N ILE A 154 10.71 4.32 -5.74
CA ILE A 154 10.88 4.99 -4.44
C ILE A 154 9.85 4.50 -3.42
N PHE A 155 8.60 4.32 -3.81
CA PHE A 155 7.58 3.76 -2.93
C PHE A 155 7.91 2.34 -2.53
N GLY A 156 8.38 1.51 -3.46
CA GLY A 156 8.90 0.18 -3.16
C GLY A 156 10.01 0.24 -2.11
N LEU A 157 11.00 1.12 -2.28
CA LEU A 157 12.09 1.32 -1.31
C LEU A 157 11.57 1.68 0.09
N ILE A 158 10.62 2.61 0.19
CA ILE A 158 10.04 3.01 1.48
C ILE A 158 9.27 1.85 2.13
N HIS A 159 8.48 1.11 1.35
CA HIS A 159 7.72 -0.05 1.87
C HIS A 159 8.66 -1.17 2.36
N GLY A 160 9.75 -1.43 1.63
CA GLY A 160 10.73 -2.44 2.04
C GLY A 160 11.42 -2.09 3.36
N ILE A 161 11.76 -0.81 3.57
CA ILE A 161 12.25 -0.32 4.88
C ILE A 161 11.19 -0.55 5.97
N GLY A 162 9.92 -0.26 5.70
CA GLY A 162 8.84 -0.42 6.69
C GLY A 162 8.68 -1.87 7.16
N LEU A 163 8.77 -2.82 6.23
CA LEU A 163 8.77 -4.24 6.56
C LEU A 163 10.05 -4.66 7.29
N ALA A 164 11.22 -4.16 6.88
CA ALA A 164 12.49 -4.47 7.55
C ALA A 164 12.48 -4.05 9.02
N THR A 165 12.00 -2.84 9.34
CA THR A 165 11.86 -2.39 10.74
C THR A 165 11.00 -3.37 11.53
N LYS A 166 9.83 -3.75 11.01
CA LYS A 166 8.90 -4.67 11.69
C LYS A 166 9.52 -6.05 11.91
N ILE A 167 10.28 -6.55 10.94
CA ILE A 167 11.01 -7.82 11.05
C ILE A 167 12.10 -7.75 12.13
N LEU A 168 12.82 -6.64 12.21
CA LEU A 168 13.84 -6.42 13.25
C LEU A 168 13.20 -6.41 14.65
N ASP A 169 12.01 -5.83 14.79
CA ASP A 169 11.26 -5.81 16.05
C ASP A 169 10.77 -7.22 16.49
N TYR A 170 10.73 -8.21 15.59
CA TYR A 170 10.35 -9.58 15.91
C TYR A 170 11.49 -10.44 16.47
N GLU A 171 12.72 -9.94 16.52
CA GLU A 171 13.88 -10.66 17.08
C GLU A 171 14.06 -12.08 16.49
N ILE A 172 13.85 -12.23 15.18
CA ILE A 172 13.96 -13.52 14.49
C ILE A 172 15.34 -14.14 14.71
N ALA A 173 15.39 -15.45 14.94
CA ALA A 173 16.65 -16.19 15.04
C ALA A 173 17.55 -15.94 13.81
N GLN A 174 18.84 -15.67 14.07
CA GLN A 174 19.85 -15.45 13.02
C GLN A 174 20.05 -16.71 12.16
N GLU A 175 19.89 -17.89 12.76
CA GLU A 175 19.97 -19.17 12.06
C GLU A 175 18.82 -19.32 11.06
N GLY A 176 19.16 -19.33 9.77
CA GLY A 176 18.18 -19.46 8.68
C GLY A 176 17.51 -18.14 8.27
N LEU A 177 17.89 -17.01 8.85
CA LEU A 177 17.32 -15.69 8.58
C LEU A 177 17.28 -15.37 7.08
N ILE A 178 18.42 -15.41 6.39
CA ILE A 178 18.49 -15.03 4.96
C ILE A 178 17.61 -15.93 4.07
N PRO A 179 17.72 -17.28 4.12
CA PRO A 179 16.80 -18.16 3.39
C PRO A 179 15.32 -17.90 3.69
N ASN A 180 14.97 -17.64 4.95
CA ASN A 180 13.60 -17.37 5.38
C ASN A 180 13.09 -16.03 4.84
N LEU A 181 13.91 -14.97 4.84
CA LEU A 181 13.57 -13.68 4.24
C LEU A 181 13.41 -13.76 2.73
N LEU A 182 14.26 -14.54 2.05
CA LEU A 182 14.11 -14.78 0.61
C LEU A 182 12.79 -15.52 0.33
N ALA A 183 12.47 -16.54 1.12
CA ALA A 183 11.20 -17.25 1.00
C ALA A 183 10.00 -16.34 1.28
N PHE A 184 10.08 -15.50 2.29
CA PHE A 184 9.08 -14.47 2.59
C PHE A 184 8.85 -13.55 1.39
N ASN A 185 9.93 -13.07 0.78
CA ASN A 185 9.85 -12.16 -0.36
C ASN A 185 9.22 -12.81 -1.59
N VAL A 186 9.53 -14.09 -1.86
CA VAL A 186 8.83 -14.90 -2.87
C VAL A 186 7.33 -14.99 -2.53
N GLY A 187 7.00 -15.17 -1.26
CA GLY A 187 5.63 -15.12 -0.75
C GLY A 187 4.92 -13.80 -1.08
N VAL A 188 5.57 -12.66 -0.79
CA VAL A 188 5.05 -11.32 -1.09
C VAL A 188 4.79 -11.17 -2.58
N GLU A 189 5.72 -11.60 -3.45
CA GLU A 189 5.53 -11.54 -4.90
C GLU A 189 4.34 -12.39 -5.37
N ILE A 190 4.18 -13.61 -4.83
CA ILE A 190 3.02 -14.48 -5.11
C ILE A 190 1.72 -13.79 -4.68
N GLY A 191 1.67 -13.28 -3.45
CA GLY A 191 0.52 -12.54 -2.93
C GLY A 191 0.16 -11.32 -3.79
N GLN A 192 1.18 -10.61 -4.27
CA GLN A 192 1.03 -9.43 -5.13
C GLN A 192 0.44 -9.81 -6.48
N LEU A 193 0.93 -10.88 -7.12
CA LEU A 193 0.39 -11.36 -8.40
C LEU A 193 -1.05 -11.86 -8.27
N LEU A 194 -1.39 -12.54 -7.17
CA LEU A 194 -2.76 -12.99 -6.90
C LEU A 194 -3.71 -11.82 -6.68
N ALA A 195 -3.33 -10.86 -5.82
CA ALA A 195 -4.11 -9.66 -5.56
C ALA A 195 -4.30 -8.84 -6.84
N LEU A 196 -3.23 -8.65 -7.61
CA LEU A 196 -3.28 -7.97 -8.90
C LEU A 196 -4.23 -8.66 -9.88
N GLY A 197 -4.14 -9.99 -10.00
CA GLY A 197 -5.02 -10.78 -10.86
C GLY A 197 -6.49 -10.59 -10.50
N ALA A 198 -6.82 -10.67 -9.21
CA ALA A 198 -8.17 -10.43 -8.71
C ALA A 198 -8.66 -9.00 -9.02
N ILE A 199 -7.83 -7.99 -8.74
CA ILE A 199 -8.16 -6.58 -9.01
C ILE A 199 -8.38 -6.37 -10.52
N LEU A 200 -7.51 -6.92 -11.38
CA LEU A 200 -7.64 -6.79 -12.84
C LEU A 200 -8.92 -7.43 -13.38
N ILE A 201 -9.35 -8.57 -12.83
CA ILE A 201 -10.61 -9.22 -13.21
C ILE A 201 -11.79 -8.29 -12.86
N VAL A 202 -11.86 -7.84 -11.60
CA VAL A 202 -12.94 -6.95 -11.13
C VAL A 202 -12.97 -5.64 -11.92
N MET A 203 -11.81 -4.99 -12.08
CA MET A 203 -11.65 -3.76 -12.85
C MET A 203 -12.00 -3.98 -14.33
N GLY A 204 -11.67 -5.15 -14.89
CA GLY A 204 -11.98 -5.52 -16.26
C GLY A 204 -13.48 -5.56 -16.54
N TYR A 205 -14.26 -6.13 -15.62
CA TYR A 205 -15.72 -6.09 -15.70
C TYR A 205 -16.28 -4.68 -15.48
N TRP A 206 -15.77 -3.97 -14.47
CA TRP A 206 -16.27 -2.63 -14.13
C TRP A 206 -16.02 -1.59 -15.23
N ARG A 207 -14.88 -1.67 -15.92
CA ARG A 207 -14.53 -0.82 -17.07
C ARG A 207 -15.50 -0.92 -18.23
N ARG A 208 -16.29 -1.99 -18.34
CA ARG A 208 -17.32 -2.17 -19.38
C ARG A 208 -18.61 -1.39 -19.10
N THR A 209 -18.75 -0.79 -17.91
CA THR A 209 -19.95 -0.03 -17.53
C THR A 209 -19.86 1.43 -17.97
N HIS A 210 -20.98 2.01 -18.43
CA HIS A 210 -21.03 3.43 -18.85
C HIS A 210 -20.70 4.44 -17.74
N SER A 211 -20.83 4.03 -16.48
CA SER A 211 -20.55 4.89 -15.32
C SER A 211 -19.11 4.80 -14.82
N PHE A 212 -18.24 4.02 -15.47
CA PHE A 212 -16.85 3.80 -15.03
C PHE A 212 -16.12 5.12 -14.74
N TRP A 213 -16.18 6.09 -15.65
CA TRP A 213 -15.45 7.36 -15.48
C TRP A 213 -15.90 8.19 -14.27
N ARG A 214 -17.21 8.20 -13.95
CA ARG A 214 -17.72 8.91 -12.77
C ARG A 214 -17.28 8.23 -11.48
N HIS A 215 -17.32 6.90 -11.46
CA HIS A 215 -16.89 6.17 -10.27
C HIS A 215 -15.38 6.10 -10.12
N ALA A 216 -14.60 6.12 -11.21
CA ALA A 216 -13.15 6.14 -11.18
C ALA A 216 -12.61 7.42 -10.52
N TYR A 217 -13.22 8.58 -10.82
CA TYR A 217 -12.90 9.82 -10.11
C TYR A 217 -13.20 9.68 -8.62
N THR A 218 -14.42 9.24 -8.28
CA THR A 218 -14.85 9.05 -6.88
C THR A 218 -13.93 8.10 -6.13
N ALA A 219 -13.55 6.98 -6.74
CA ALA A 219 -12.68 5.98 -6.14
C ALA A 219 -11.25 6.51 -5.89
N ASN A 220 -10.70 7.31 -6.80
CA ASN A 220 -9.41 7.96 -6.56
C ASN A 220 -9.49 9.00 -5.44
N VAL A 221 -10.61 9.73 -5.32
CA VAL A 221 -10.82 10.64 -4.17
C VAL A 221 -10.92 9.86 -2.86
N VAL A 222 -11.65 8.74 -2.82
CA VAL A 222 -11.73 7.86 -1.64
C VAL A 222 -10.35 7.30 -1.29
N MET A 223 -9.60 6.80 -2.27
CA MET A 223 -8.25 6.29 -2.07
C MET A 223 -7.30 7.37 -1.53
N MET A 224 -7.38 8.60 -2.06
CA MET A 224 -6.63 9.75 -1.55
C MET A 224 -7.00 10.05 -0.08
N SER A 225 -8.30 10.08 0.23
CA SER A 225 -8.79 10.30 1.60
C SER A 225 -8.31 9.23 2.56
N MET A 226 -8.33 7.96 2.15
CA MET A 226 -7.78 6.85 2.93
C MET A 226 -6.28 7.00 3.16
N GLY A 227 -5.52 7.40 2.14
CA GLY A 227 -4.08 7.67 2.28
C GLY A 227 -3.79 8.77 3.31
N PHE A 228 -4.54 9.87 3.28
CA PHE A 228 -4.42 10.94 4.29
C PHE A 228 -4.83 10.47 5.69
N VAL A 229 -5.89 9.67 5.80
CA VAL A 229 -6.34 9.08 7.06
C VAL A 229 -5.25 8.18 7.64
N LEU A 230 -4.66 7.28 6.84
CA LEU A 230 -3.56 6.41 7.26
C LEU A 230 -2.36 7.23 7.71
N MET A 231 -1.95 8.22 6.92
CA MET A 231 -0.85 9.11 7.28
C MET A 231 -1.11 9.84 8.61
N GLY A 232 -2.29 10.43 8.76
CA GLY A 232 -2.67 11.14 9.98
C GLY A 232 -2.69 10.21 11.20
N TYR A 233 -3.23 9.00 11.05
CA TYR A 233 -3.26 8.00 12.10
C TYR A 233 -1.86 7.64 12.61
N GLN A 234 -0.91 7.43 11.69
CA GLN A 234 0.46 7.08 12.06
C GLN A 234 1.22 8.25 12.68
N ILE A 235 1.05 9.48 12.16
CA ILE A 235 1.64 10.68 12.76
C ILE A 235 1.09 10.93 14.17
N THR A 236 -0.22 10.76 14.38
CA THR A 236 -0.81 10.86 15.71
C THR A 236 -0.27 9.77 16.64
N GLY A 237 -0.14 8.53 16.15
CA GLY A 237 0.52 7.45 16.88
C GLY A 237 1.91 7.84 17.36
N TYR A 238 2.75 8.35 16.45
CA TYR A 238 4.10 8.82 16.76
C TYR A 238 4.15 9.81 17.94
N PHE A 239 3.29 10.84 17.95
CA PHE A 239 3.28 11.86 19.00
C PHE A 239 2.64 11.43 20.32
N VAL A 240 1.81 10.40 20.30
CA VAL A 240 1.12 9.91 21.52
C VAL A 240 1.92 8.80 22.20
N THR A 241 2.71 8.02 21.45
CA THR A 241 3.50 6.90 21.97
C THR A 241 4.97 7.21 22.24
N THR A 242 5.46 8.39 21.82
CA THR A 242 6.84 8.86 22.04
C THR A 242 6.86 9.98 23.06
#